data_AF-A0A9D3BZQ8-F1
#
_entry.id   AF-A0A9D3BZQ8-F1
#
_cell.length_a   1.000
_cell.length_b   1.000
_cell.length_c   1.000
_cell.angle_alpha   90.00
_cell.angle_beta   90.00
_cell.angle_gamma   90.00
#
_symmetry.space_group_name_H-M   'P 1'
#
loop_
_entity.id
_entity.type
_entity.pdbx_description
1 polymer ?
#
loop_
_entity_poly.entity_id
_entity_poly.type
_entity_poly.pdbx_seq_one_letter_code
_entity_poly.pdbx_strand_id
1 'polypeptide(L)'
;MKRLTSFPWTVIENDESAEFILDLLKQTCLHPLCRRFPPSVRYRRLFLSELIKRQEAAACDPLDELYDALAEALGVEETPECYKSYFLPSGDAISLLENVALISEGTTGLVTWEAALYLTEWVLQNQQVFTGRYRLI
;
A
#
# COMPACT_ATOMS: atom_id res chain seq x y z
N MET A 1 3.18 -8.63 6.64
CA MET A 1 3.25 -8.37 5.18
C MET A 1 3.31 -9.70 4.44
N LYS A 2 2.32 -10.02 3.60
CA LYS A 2 2.45 -11.13 2.65
C LYS A 2 3.63 -10.80 1.71
N ARG A 3 4.49 -11.76 1.40
CA ARG A 3 5.63 -11.51 0.50
C ARG A 3 5.06 -11.21 -0.89
N LEU A 4 5.54 -10.15 -1.55
CA LEU A 4 5.13 -9.81 -2.92
C LEU A 4 5.30 -11.01 -3.87
N THR A 5 6.33 -11.82 -3.64
CA THR A 5 6.59 -13.07 -4.38
C THR A 5 5.57 -14.18 -4.13
N SER A 6 4.78 -14.10 -3.06
CA SER A 6 3.70 -15.05 -2.71
C SER A 6 2.30 -14.52 -3.02
N PHE A 7 2.19 -13.31 -3.57
CA PHE A 7 0.91 -12.79 -4.02
C PHE A 7 0.43 -13.65 -5.20
N PRO A 8 -0.85 -14.06 -5.24
CA PRO A 8 -1.38 -14.84 -6.36
C PRO A 8 -1.54 -13.93 -7.58
N TRP A 9 -0.43 -13.75 -8.30
CA TRP A 9 -0.38 -12.99 -9.55
C TRP A 9 -1.22 -13.62 -10.66
N THR A 10 -1.72 -14.84 -10.45
CA THR A 10 -2.70 -15.51 -11.31
C THR A 10 -3.98 -14.71 -11.55
N VAL A 11 -4.32 -13.75 -10.67
CA VAL A 11 -5.44 -12.81 -10.90
C VAL A 11 -5.10 -11.75 -11.96
N ILE A 12 -3.80 -11.50 -12.17
CA ILE A 12 -3.22 -10.50 -13.06
C ILE A 12 -2.70 -11.12 -14.37
N GLU A 13 -2.37 -12.43 -14.38
CA GLU A 13 -1.81 -13.19 -15.52
C GLU A 13 -2.68 -13.25 -16.79
N ASN A 14 -3.90 -12.71 -16.78
CA ASN A 14 -4.74 -12.68 -17.99
C ASN A 14 -4.31 -11.58 -18.98
N ASP A 15 -3.52 -10.60 -18.55
CA ASP A 15 -3.04 -9.50 -19.40
C ASP A 15 -1.71 -8.93 -18.84
N GLU A 16 -0.58 -9.47 -19.27
CA GLU A 16 0.76 -8.94 -18.94
C GLU A 16 1.25 -7.91 -19.95
N SER A 17 0.34 -7.25 -20.69
CA SER A 17 0.71 -6.21 -21.64
C SER A 17 1.38 -5.01 -20.96
N ALA A 18 2.21 -4.29 -21.73
CA ALA A 18 2.77 -3.02 -21.28
C ALA A 18 1.67 -2.02 -20.85
N GLU A 19 0.51 -2.03 -21.52
CA GLU A 19 -0.63 -1.18 -21.15
C GLU A 19 -1.17 -1.52 -19.76
N PHE A 20 -1.34 -2.82 -19.45
CA PHE A 20 -1.78 -3.25 -18.14
C PHE A 20 -0.78 -2.87 -17.03
N ILE A 21 0.52 -3.08 -17.27
CA ILE A 21 1.57 -2.72 -16.30
C ILE A 21 1.59 -1.22 -16.04
N LEU A 22 1.41 -0.40 -17.10
CA LEU A 22 1.32 1.04 -16.98
C LEU A 22 0.06 1.47 -16.19
N ASP A 23 -1.07 0.83 -16.43
CA ASP A 23 -2.29 1.10 -15.67
C ASP A 23 -2.15 0.72 -14.19
N LEU A 24 -1.55 -0.44 -13.90
CA LEU A 24 -1.24 -0.88 -12.55
C LEU A 24 -0.32 0.13 -11.84
N LEU A 25 0.70 0.64 -12.53
CA LEU A 25 1.58 1.68 -12.01
C LEU A 25 0.82 2.98 -11.68
N LYS A 26 -0.11 3.38 -12.55
CA LYS A 26 -0.99 4.56 -12.37
C LYS A 26 -1.93 4.40 -11.17
N GLN A 27 -2.49 3.21 -10.97
CA GLN A 27 -3.38 2.91 -9.86
C GLN A 27 -2.65 2.68 -8.52
N THR A 28 -1.32 2.51 -8.54
CA THR A 28 -0.52 2.22 -7.34
C THR A 28 0.47 3.33 -7.02
N CYS A 29 1.73 3.24 -7.46
CA CYS A 29 2.79 4.18 -7.07
C CYS A 29 2.54 5.61 -7.55
N LEU A 30 1.92 5.79 -8.72
CA LEU A 30 1.63 7.11 -9.26
C LEU A 30 0.25 7.64 -8.83
N HIS A 31 -0.54 6.84 -8.11
CA HIS A 31 -1.85 7.24 -7.65
C HIS A 31 -1.74 8.46 -6.69
N PRO A 32 -2.62 9.47 -6.80
CA PRO A 32 -2.54 10.68 -5.96
C PRO A 32 -2.50 10.40 -4.46
N LEU A 33 -3.22 9.37 -4.01
CA LEU A 33 -3.20 8.92 -2.61
C LEU A 33 -1.80 8.45 -2.20
N CYS A 34 -1.12 7.66 -3.02
CA CYS A 34 0.21 7.12 -2.72
C CYS A 34 1.31 8.18 -2.87
N ARG A 35 1.08 9.23 -3.66
CA ARG A 35 1.96 10.40 -3.69
C ARG A 35 1.83 11.26 -2.44
N ARG A 36 0.60 11.45 -1.95
CA ARG A 36 0.32 12.24 -0.75
C ARG A 36 0.64 11.49 0.55
N PHE A 37 0.38 10.19 0.57
CA PHE A 37 0.54 9.30 1.72
C PHE A 37 1.32 8.05 1.29
N PRO A 38 2.63 8.19 1.07
CA PRO A 38 3.44 7.11 0.51
C PRO A 38 3.59 5.93 1.47
N PRO A 39 3.44 4.69 0.96
CA PRO A 39 3.92 3.50 1.66
C PRO A 39 5.43 3.55 1.90
N SER A 40 5.93 2.62 2.72
CA SER A 40 7.35 2.58 3.06
C SER A 40 8.24 2.55 1.81
N VAL A 41 9.35 3.28 1.87
CA VAL A 41 10.30 3.39 0.75
C VAL A 41 10.77 2.01 0.29
N ARG A 42 11.06 1.12 1.26
CA ARG A 42 11.41 -0.27 1.00
C ARG A 42 10.32 -1.03 0.23
N TYR A 43 9.05 -0.87 0.60
CA TYR A 43 7.95 -1.53 -0.10
C TYR A 43 7.83 -1.01 -1.54
N ARG A 44 7.90 0.32 -1.74
CA ARG A 44 7.84 0.92 -3.08
C ARG A 44 8.95 0.42 -3.99
N ARG A 45 10.21 0.38 -3.50
CA ARG A 45 11.35 -0.14 -4.25
C ARG A 45 11.15 -1.61 -4.65
N LEU A 46 10.73 -2.46 -3.70
CA LEU A 46 10.49 -3.88 -3.96
C LEU A 46 9.35 -4.10 -4.96
N PHE A 47 8.27 -3.35 -4.82
CA PHE A 47 7.11 -3.42 -5.71
C PHE A 47 7.49 -3.03 -7.14
N LEU A 48 8.16 -1.90 -7.33
CA LEU A 48 8.60 -1.43 -8.65
C LEU A 48 9.63 -2.37 -9.29
N SER A 49 10.59 -2.87 -8.51
CA SER A 49 11.55 -3.87 -9.00
C SER A 49 10.88 -5.18 -9.42
N GLU A 50 9.82 -5.59 -8.73
CA GLU A 50 9.05 -6.79 -9.09
C GLU A 50 8.23 -6.56 -10.38
N LEU A 51 7.66 -5.37 -10.58
CA LEU A 51 6.97 -5.02 -11.81
C LEU A 51 7.90 -5.02 -13.02
N ILE A 52 9.10 -4.44 -12.89
CA ILE A 52 10.11 -4.44 -13.96
C ILE A 52 10.50 -5.87 -14.33
N LYS A 53 10.77 -6.73 -13.34
CA LYS A 53 11.11 -8.15 -13.59
C LYS A 53 10.00 -8.89 -14.34
N ARG A 54 8.73 -8.59 -14.05
CA ARG A 54 7.60 -9.19 -14.78
C ARG A 54 7.53 -8.69 -16.21
N GLN A 55 7.65 -7.39 -16.43
CA GLN A 55 7.69 -6.81 -17.76
C GLN A 55 8.80 -7.45 -18.61
N GLU A 56 10.00 -7.59 -18.05
CA GLU A 56 11.14 -8.24 -18.69
C GLU A 56 10.87 -9.72 -18.98
N ALA A 57 10.24 -10.44 -18.05
CA ALA A 57 9.88 -11.85 -18.23
C ALA A 57 8.78 -12.05 -19.29
N ALA A 58 7.84 -11.11 -19.41
CA ALA A 58 6.80 -11.09 -20.43
C ALA A 58 7.31 -10.63 -21.81
N ALA A 59 8.61 -10.32 -21.94
CA ALA A 59 9.22 -9.76 -23.15
C ALA A 59 8.48 -8.54 -23.70
N CYS A 60 7.87 -7.75 -22.81
CA CYS A 60 7.22 -6.49 -23.16
C CYS A 60 8.24 -5.37 -23.34
N ASP A 61 7.89 -4.38 -24.16
CA ASP A 61 8.71 -3.18 -24.32
C ASP A 61 8.89 -2.49 -22.96
N PRO A 62 10.11 -1.99 -22.65
CA PRO A 62 10.39 -1.29 -21.40
C PRO A 62 9.56 -0.01 -21.30
N LEU A 63 9.06 0.29 -20.09
CA LEU A 63 8.29 1.50 -19.81
C LEU A 63 9.15 2.48 -19.04
N ASP A 64 9.43 3.63 -19.64
CA ASP A 64 10.24 4.69 -19.01
C ASP A 64 9.64 5.12 -17.66
N GLU A 65 8.31 5.17 -17.55
CA GLU A 65 7.62 5.56 -16.33
C GLU A 65 7.89 4.63 -15.13
N LEU A 66 8.14 3.34 -15.38
CA LEU A 66 8.52 2.39 -14.32
C LEU A 66 9.92 2.70 -13.78
N TYR A 67 10.86 2.97 -14.68
CA TYR A 67 12.24 3.29 -14.31
C TYR A 67 12.32 4.66 -13.63
N ASP A 68 11.57 5.65 -14.10
CA ASP A 68 11.45 6.96 -13.47
C ASP A 68 10.89 6.83 -12.04
N ALA A 69 9.80 6.06 -11.86
CA ALA A 69 9.22 5.83 -10.54
C ALA A 69 10.20 5.09 -9.60
N LEU A 70 10.97 4.14 -10.12
CA LEU A 70 12.00 3.44 -9.34
C LEU A 70 13.14 4.38 -8.96
N ALA A 71 13.63 5.21 -9.89
CA ALA A 71 14.67 6.19 -9.64
C ALA A 71 14.24 7.19 -8.55
N GLU A 72 13.00 7.68 -8.61
CA GLU A 72 12.41 8.52 -7.57
C GLU A 72 12.42 7.80 -6.21
N ALA A 73 11.94 6.55 -6.16
CA ALA A 73 11.93 5.76 -4.93
C ALA A 73 13.33 5.44 -4.38
N LEU A 74 14.34 5.32 -5.25
CA LEU A 74 15.74 5.14 -4.85
C LEU A 74 16.34 6.41 -4.27
N GLY A 75 15.94 7.58 -4.77
CA GLY A 75 16.41 8.88 -4.27
C GLY A 75 15.90 9.27 -2.88
N VAL A 76 14.84 8.62 -2.37
CA VAL A 76 14.27 8.91 -1.04
C VAL A 76 14.99 8.13 0.05
N GLU A 77 15.39 8.80 1.15
CA GLU A 77 15.95 8.11 2.31
C GLU A 77 14.93 7.20 3.01
N GLU A 78 15.40 6.05 3.51
CA GLU A 78 14.54 5.10 4.20
C GLU A 78 14.31 5.54 5.66
N THR A 79 13.09 5.94 5.97
CA THR A 79 12.63 6.29 7.31
C THR A 79 11.81 5.15 7.93
N PRO A 80 11.77 5.04 9.28
CA PRO A 80 10.90 4.09 9.95
C PRO A 80 9.42 4.47 9.81
N GLU A 81 9.10 5.72 9.51
CA GLU A 81 7.73 6.20 9.31
C GLU A 81 7.24 5.97 7.88
N CYS A 82 6.01 5.51 7.73
CA CYS A 82 5.34 5.35 6.44
C CYS A 82 3.82 5.49 6.59
N TYR A 83 3.13 5.68 5.48
CA TYR A 83 1.67 5.70 5.51
C TYR A 83 1.07 4.35 5.13
N LYS A 84 -0.02 4.01 5.81
CA LYS A 84 -0.90 2.92 5.42
C LYS A 84 -2.31 3.44 5.19
N SER A 85 -2.83 3.16 4.02
CA SER A 85 -4.14 3.63 3.58
C SER A 85 -5.17 2.52 3.63
N TYR A 86 -6.33 2.83 4.19
CA TYR A 86 -7.49 1.95 4.34
C TYR A 86 -8.65 2.53 3.55
N PHE A 87 -9.31 1.70 2.76
CA PHE A 87 -10.47 2.11 1.97
C PHE A 87 -11.75 1.80 2.75
N LEU A 88 -12.60 2.81 2.88
CA LEU A 88 -13.92 2.69 3.47
C LEU A 88 -14.92 2.16 2.44
N PRO A 89 -16.02 1.51 2.88
CA PRO A 89 -17.10 1.11 1.97
C PRO A 89 -17.74 2.28 1.19
N SER A 90 -17.58 3.52 1.66
CA SER A 90 -18.02 4.73 0.95
C SER A 90 -17.18 5.07 -0.29
N GLY A 91 -16.02 4.45 -0.44
CA GLY A 91 -15.01 4.80 -1.45
C GLY A 91 -13.96 5.80 -0.97
N ASP A 92 -14.13 6.39 0.23
CA ASP A 92 -13.13 7.26 0.84
C ASP A 92 -11.93 6.46 1.35
N ALA A 93 -10.78 7.12 1.49
CA ALA A 93 -9.57 6.54 2.06
C ALA A 93 -9.14 7.25 3.33
N ILE A 94 -8.78 6.48 4.36
CA ILE A 94 -8.12 6.96 5.57
C ILE A 94 -6.65 6.52 5.52
N SER A 95 -5.72 7.47 5.60
CA SER A 95 -4.29 7.20 5.66
C SER A 95 -3.75 7.49 7.05
N LEU A 96 -3.11 6.49 7.66
CA LEU A 96 -2.49 6.58 8.97
C LEU A 96 -0.97 6.58 8.83
N LEU A 97 -0.29 7.44 9.59
CA LEU A 97 1.16 7.39 9.74
C LEU A 97 1.49 6.25 10.72
N GLU A 98 2.25 5.27 10.25
CA GLU A 98 2.66 4.09 11.01
C GLU A 98 4.19 3.98 11.03
N ASN A 99 4.71 3.33 12.07
CA ASN A 99 6.12 2.95 12.15
C ASN A 99 6.30 1.51 11.64
N VAL A 100 7.29 1.28 10.78
CA VAL A 100 7.62 -0.05 10.25
C VAL A 100 8.10 -0.99 11.37
N ALA A 101 8.64 -0.46 12.47
CA ALA A 101 9.07 -1.23 13.63
C ALA A 101 7.85 -1.78 14.39
N LEU A 102 7.73 -3.12 14.45
CA LEU A 102 6.70 -3.80 15.24
C LEU A 102 6.86 -3.60 16.75
N ILE A 103 8.08 -3.33 17.21
CA ILE A 103 8.41 -2.98 18.59
C ILE A 103 9.22 -1.69 18.55
N SER A 104 8.75 -0.68 19.28
CA SER A 104 9.43 0.60 19.45
C SER A 104 9.45 0.94 20.93
N GLU A 105 10.63 1.31 21.44
CA GLU A 105 10.80 1.78 22.82
C GLU A 105 10.25 0.82 23.90
N GLY A 106 10.33 -0.49 23.67
CA GLY A 106 9.85 -1.51 24.62
C GLY A 106 8.34 -1.71 24.63
N THR A 107 7.60 -1.00 23.78
CA THR A 107 6.18 -1.25 23.50
C THR A 107 6.03 -1.73 22.05
N THR A 108 4.86 -2.24 21.73
CA THR A 108 4.51 -2.52 20.34
C THR A 108 4.47 -1.20 19.56
N GLY A 109 5.07 -1.18 18.37
CA GLY A 109 5.19 0.02 17.58
C GLY A 109 3.84 0.61 17.15
N LEU A 110 3.90 1.81 16.59
CA LEU A 110 2.75 2.54 16.05
C LEU A 110 2.28 1.89 14.75
N VAL A 111 1.69 0.71 14.86
CA VAL A 111 1.15 -0.08 13.75
C VAL A 111 -0.33 -0.37 13.98
N THR A 112 -1.11 -0.41 12.91
CA THR A 112 -2.50 -0.86 13.03
C THR A 112 -2.54 -2.36 13.21
N TRP A 113 -3.15 -2.78 14.31
CA TRP A 113 -3.34 -4.17 14.68
C TRP A 113 -4.55 -4.79 13.99
N GLU A 114 -4.49 -6.10 13.75
CA GLU A 114 -5.61 -6.82 13.14
C GLU A 114 -6.90 -6.71 13.97
N ALA A 115 -6.79 -6.75 15.30
CA ALA A 115 -7.94 -6.54 16.20
C ALA A 115 -8.60 -5.15 16.03
N ALA A 116 -7.80 -4.11 15.74
CA ALA A 116 -8.33 -2.78 15.46
C ALA A 116 -9.11 -2.72 14.14
N LEU A 117 -8.68 -3.49 13.13
CA LEU A 117 -9.41 -3.62 11.87
C LEU A 117 -10.76 -4.33 12.09
N TYR A 118 -10.78 -5.48 12.77
CA TYR A 118 -12.04 -6.16 13.10
C TYR A 118 -12.98 -5.30 13.94
N LEU A 119 -12.43 -4.57 14.92
CA LEU A 119 -13.23 -3.63 15.70
C LEU A 119 -13.80 -2.52 14.82
N THR A 120 -13.01 -1.97 13.89
CA THR A 120 -13.45 -0.93 12.96
C THR A 120 -14.58 -1.44 12.07
N GLU A 121 -14.44 -2.63 11.50
CA GLU A 121 -15.50 -3.27 10.70
C GLU A 121 -16.78 -3.46 11.52
N TRP A 122 -16.65 -3.98 12.76
CA TRP A 122 -17.79 -4.15 13.65
C TRP A 122 -18.46 -2.82 13.99
N VAL A 123 -17.69 -1.78 14.29
CA VAL A 123 -18.21 -0.42 14.56
C VAL A 123 -18.94 0.14 13.34
N LEU A 124 -18.40 -0.04 12.14
CA LEU A 124 -19.03 0.41 10.90
C LEU A 124 -20.35 -0.30 10.61
N GLN A 125 -20.51 -1.56 11.04
CA GLN A 125 -21.76 -2.32 10.94
C GLN A 125 -22.77 -2.00 12.06
N ASN A 126 -22.30 -1.44 13.19
CA ASN A 126 -23.10 -1.21 14.38
C ASN A 126 -23.19 0.27 14.77
N GLN A 127 -23.26 1.17 13.79
CA GLN A 127 -23.20 2.63 14.00
C GLN A 127 -24.27 3.14 14.98
N GLN A 128 -25.45 2.51 15.00
CA GLN A 128 -26.56 2.80 15.91
C GLN A 128 -26.18 2.71 17.39
N VAL A 129 -25.22 1.84 17.75
CA VAL A 129 -24.74 1.67 19.13
C VAL A 129 -24.01 2.92 19.62
N PHE A 130 -23.55 3.74 18.68
CA PHE A 130 -22.64 4.83 18.94
C PHE A 130 -23.19 6.22 18.55
N THR A 131 -24.45 6.31 18.15
CA THR A 131 -25.14 7.58 17.92
C THR A 131 -25.40 8.28 19.26
N GLY A 132 -25.05 9.56 19.39
CA GLY A 132 -25.36 10.36 20.58
C GLY A 132 -24.49 10.11 21.82
N ARG A 133 -23.32 9.45 21.68
CA ARG A 133 -22.35 9.24 22.77
C ARG A 133 -21.04 9.95 22.47
N TYR A 134 -20.47 10.64 23.47
CA TYR A 134 -19.10 11.12 23.43
C TYR A 134 -18.16 9.90 23.51
N ARG A 135 -17.20 9.80 22.60
CA ARG A 135 -16.30 8.65 22.50
C ARG A 135 -14.90 9.04 22.94
N LEU A 136 -14.36 8.33 23.93
CA LEU A 136 -12.93 8.17 24.14
C LEU A 136 -12.56 6.82 23.50
N ILE A 137 -11.77 6.87 22.43
CA ILE A 137 -11.07 5.70 21.86
C ILE A 137 -9.59 5.98 22.07
#